data_AF-A0AA88YM00-F1
#
_entry.id   AF-A0AA88YM00-F1
#
_cell.length_a   1.000
_cell.length_b   1.000
_cell.length_c   1.000
_cell.angle_alpha   90.00
_cell.angle_beta   90.00
_cell.angle_gamma   90.00
#
_symmetry.space_group_name_H-M   'P 1'
#
loop_
_entity.id
_entity.type
_entity.pdbx_description
1 polymer ?
#
loop_
_entity_poly.entity_id
_entity_poly.type
_entity_poly.pdbx_seq_one_letter_code
_entity_poly.pdbx_strand_id
1 'polypeptide(L)'
;MRKKQMRFGKGNDLQLLREVIAKNPFKDRSKWTEIAETLPIDCDARRVRERTLLLVNQHKGKNAESKKKSGIDEAFGEKDQLLDEVLEISEEEEISKKAEKEKAREFEQAGKNIRKKGYGNSISGIDEAYGEKDQLLDEVLEISEEEEISKKAEKEKAREFEQAGKNIRKKGYGNSM
;
A
#
# COMPACT_ATOMS: atom_id res chain seq x y z
N MET A 1 29.30 0.75 -25.95
CA MET A 1 27.94 0.35 -26.37
C MET A 1 26.97 0.58 -25.22
N ARG A 2 25.78 1.13 -25.47
CA ARG A 2 24.75 1.34 -24.43
C ARG A 2 24.07 0.00 -24.13
N LYS A 3 24.00 -0.42 -22.85
CA LYS A 3 23.27 -1.64 -22.47
C LYS A 3 21.80 -1.47 -22.87
N LYS A 4 21.23 -2.45 -23.58
CA LYS A 4 19.84 -2.39 -24.05
C LYS A 4 18.91 -2.31 -22.84
N GLN A 5 18.03 -1.31 -22.80
CA GLN A 5 17.08 -1.16 -21.70
C GLN A 5 16.10 -2.32 -21.72
N MET A 6 16.03 -3.09 -20.63
CA MET A 6 15.09 -4.19 -20.46
C MET A 6 13.66 -3.66 -20.33
N ARG A 7 12.72 -4.34 -21.01
CA ARG A 7 11.28 -4.02 -21.03
C ARG A 7 10.46 -5.30 -20.86
N PHE A 8 9.39 -5.22 -20.08
CA PHE A 8 8.41 -6.30 -19.96
C PHE A 8 7.52 -6.34 -21.19
N GLY A 9 7.48 -7.49 -21.86
CA GLY A 9 6.49 -7.80 -22.89
C GLY A 9 5.26 -8.51 -22.31
N LYS A 10 4.24 -8.73 -23.14
CA LYS A 10 3.02 -9.45 -22.74
C LYS A 10 3.30 -10.87 -22.23
N GLY A 11 4.19 -11.62 -22.91
CA GLY A 11 4.58 -12.96 -22.48
C GLY A 11 5.28 -12.96 -21.12
N ASN A 12 6.15 -11.97 -20.89
CA ASN A 12 6.84 -11.82 -19.60
C ASN A 12 5.85 -11.50 -18.48
N ASP A 13 4.83 -10.67 -18.75
CA ASP A 13 3.79 -10.36 -17.76
C ASP A 13 2.97 -11.61 -17.40
N LEU A 14 2.59 -12.44 -18.38
CA LEU A 14 1.85 -13.68 -18.12
C LEU A 14 2.67 -14.65 -17.26
N GLN A 15 3.93 -14.87 -17.64
CA GLN A 15 4.82 -15.74 -16.87
C GLN A 15 5.06 -15.18 -15.45
N LEU A 16 5.29 -13.87 -15.33
CA LEU A 16 5.42 -13.20 -14.04
C LEU A 16 4.22 -13.46 -13.13
N LEU A 17 3.01 -13.27 -13.64
CA LEU A 17 1.80 -13.44 -12.82
C LEU A 17 1.60 -14.90 -12.39
N ARG A 18 1.83 -15.86 -13.29
CA ARG A 18 1.79 -17.30 -12.95
C ARG A 18 2.80 -17.66 -11.85
N GLU A 19 4.03 -17.14 -11.93
CA GLU A 19 5.07 -17.38 -10.92
C GLU A 19 4.73 -16.72 -9.57
N VAL A 20 4.12 -15.53 -9.59
CA VAL A 20 3.65 -14.83 -8.39
C VAL A 20 2.56 -15.65 -7.68
N ILE A 21 1.59 -16.18 -8.44
CA ILE A 21 0.54 -17.05 -7.90
C ILE A 21 1.17 -18.31 -7.29
N ALA A 22 2.02 -19.00 -8.06
CA ALA A 22 2.60 -20.27 -7.65
C ALA A 22 3.49 -20.19 -6.40
N LYS A 23 4.27 -19.10 -6.26
CA LYS A 23 5.23 -18.95 -5.15
C LYS A 23 4.69 -18.10 -3.99
N ASN A 24 3.61 -17.36 -4.20
CA ASN A 24 3.01 -16.42 -3.25
C ASN A 24 4.05 -15.55 -2.50
N PRO A 25 4.62 -14.53 -3.16
CA PRO A 25 5.60 -13.66 -2.55
C PRO A 25 5.00 -12.61 -1.61
N PHE A 26 3.68 -12.61 -1.43
CA PHE A 26 2.98 -11.79 -0.44
C PHE A 26 3.07 -12.42 0.95
N LYS A 27 3.05 -13.75 1.03
CA LYS A 27 3.33 -14.50 2.24
C LYS A 27 4.79 -14.44 2.64
N ASP A 28 5.69 -14.74 1.70
CA ASP A 28 7.14 -14.73 1.92
C ASP A 28 7.84 -13.80 0.93
N ARG A 29 8.44 -12.72 1.46
CA ARG A 29 9.12 -11.71 0.66
C ARG A 29 10.39 -12.24 -0.04
N SER A 30 11.01 -13.31 0.45
CA SER A 30 12.19 -13.90 -0.19
C SER A 30 11.90 -14.42 -1.60
N LYS A 31 10.64 -14.81 -1.85
CA LYS A 31 10.16 -15.37 -3.12
C LYS A 31 10.24 -14.40 -4.29
N TRP A 32 10.30 -13.10 -4.06
CA TRP A 32 10.53 -12.13 -5.14
C TRP A 32 11.86 -12.37 -5.88
N THR A 33 12.90 -12.82 -5.17
CA THR A 33 14.19 -13.17 -5.78
C THR A 33 14.07 -14.46 -6.60
N GLU A 34 13.44 -15.48 -6.03
CA GLU A 34 13.20 -16.76 -6.73
C GLU A 34 12.32 -16.58 -7.99
N ILE A 35 11.40 -15.61 -8.01
CA ILE A 35 10.61 -15.27 -9.20
C ILE A 35 11.47 -14.54 -10.24
N ALA A 36 12.34 -13.64 -9.80
CA ALA A 36 13.22 -12.91 -10.72
C ALA A 36 14.16 -13.84 -11.49
N GLU A 37 14.65 -14.89 -10.83
CA GLU A 37 15.55 -15.89 -11.42
C GLU A 37 14.85 -16.83 -12.43
N THR A 38 13.53 -17.02 -12.33
CA THR A 38 12.79 -17.89 -13.27
C THR A 38 12.36 -17.18 -14.55
N LEU A 39 12.40 -15.85 -14.58
CA LEU A 39 12.00 -15.09 -15.75
C LEU A 39 13.10 -15.11 -16.84
N PRO A 40 12.72 -15.17 -18.13
CA PRO A 40 13.68 -15.17 -19.24
C PRO A 40 14.36 -13.79 -19.47
N ILE A 41 14.15 -12.85 -18.56
CA ILE A 41 14.66 -11.48 -18.64
C ILE A 41 15.55 -11.18 -17.43
N ASP A 42 16.68 -10.53 -17.69
CA ASP A 42 17.59 -10.03 -16.65
C ASP A 42 16.91 -8.92 -15.85
N CYS A 43 16.34 -9.27 -14.70
CA CYS A 43 15.63 -8.37 -13.80
C CYS A 43 15.91 -8.73 -12.34
N ASP A 44 15.86 -7.73 -11.45
CA ASP A 44 16.00 -7.96 -10.02
C ASP A 44 14.63 -8.11 -9.33
N ALA A 45 14.65 -8.65 -8.12
CA ALA A 45 13.46 -8.86 -7.29
C ALA A 45 12.62 -7.58 -7.11
N ARG A 46 13.30 -6.44 -7.01
CA ARG A 46 12.66 -5.13 -6.88
C ARG A 46 11.81 -4.83 -8.11
N ARG A 47 12.36 -4.97 -9.30
CA ARG A 47 11.70 -4.61 -10.55
C ARG A 47 10.57 -5.57 -10.91
N VAL A 48 10.71 -6.85 -10.56
CA VAL A 48 9.63 -7.84 -10.61
C VAL A 48 8.46 -7.39 -9.74
N ARG A 49 8.73 -7.06 -8.47
CA ARG A 49 7.69 -6.57 -7.55
C ARG A 49 7.02 -5.29 -8.06
N GLU A 50 7.81 -4.29 -8.44
CA GLU A 50 7.29 -3.03 -8.99
C GLU A 50 6.42 -3.27 -10.22
N ARG A 51 6.81 -4.20 -11.10
CA ARG A 51 6.02 -4.57 -12.27
C ARG A 51 4.69 -5.23 -11.88
N THR A 52 4.70 -6.19 -10.96
CA THR A 52 3.48 -6.85 -10.49
C THR A 52 2.51 -5.84 -9.89
N LEU A 53 2.99 -4.96 -9.00
CA LEU A 53 2.16 -3.92 -8.38
C LEU A 53 1.60 -2.93 -9.41
N LEU A 54 2.38 -2.57 -10.42
CA LEU A 54 1.91 -1.71 -11.51
C LEU A 54 0.77 -2.37 -12.29
N LEU A 55 0.90 -3.67 -12.62
CA LEU A 55 -0.13 -4.40 -13.35
C LEU A 55 -1.42 -4.51 -12.53
N VAL A 56 -1.30 -4.84 -11.25
CA VAL A 56 -2.40 -4.90 -10.28
C VAL A 56 -3.14 -3.56 -10.20
N ASN A 57 -2.41 -2.45 -10.03
CA ASN A 57 -3.02 -1.13 -9.93
C ASN A 57 -3.74 -0.71 -11.22
N GLN A 58 -3.15 -1.03 -12.38
CA GLN A 58 -3.80 -0.80 -13.68
C GLN A 58 -5.08 -1.61 -13.83
N HIS A 59 -5.09 -2.85 -13.33
CA HIS A 59 -6.26 -3.72 -13.35
C HIS A 59 -7.39 -3.18 -12.49
N LYS A 60 -7.09 -2.79 -11.24
CA LYS A 60 -8.07 -2.16 -10.33
C LYS A 60 -8.73 -0.92 -10.98
N GLY A 61 -7.92 -0.08 -11.65
CA GLY A 61 -8.41 1.10 -12.34
C GLY A 61 -9.36 0.77 -13.51
N LYS A 62 -8.98 -0.22 -14.34
CA LYS A 62 -9.84 -0.67 -15.46
C LYS A 62 -11.17 -1.23 -14.97
N ASN A 63 -11.17 -2.09 -13.97
CA ASN A 63 -12.40 -2.69 -13.44
C ASN A 63 -13.34 -1.61 -12.88
N ALA A 64 -12.80 -0.59 -12.21
CA ALA A 64 -13.59 0.55 -11.73
C ALA A 64 -14.20 1.37 -12.87
N GLU A 65 -13.46 1.61 -13.96
CA GLU A 65 -13.95 2.32 -15.14
C GLU A 65 -15.01 1.53 -15.92
N SER A 66 -14.79 0.24 -16.15
CA SER A 66 -15.73 -0.65 -16.86
C SER A 66 -17.04 -0.77 -16.10
N LYS A 67 -16.98 -0.99 -14.77
CA LYS A 67 -18.14 -1.03 -13.89
C LYS A 67 -18.96 0.27 -13.94
N LYS A 68 -18.29 1.42 -14.10
CA LYS A 68 -18.95 2.73 -14.21
C LYS A 68 -19.61 2.95 -15.58
N LYS A 69 -19.05 2.40 -16.65
CA LYS A 69 -19.46 2.71 -18.03
C LYS A 69 -20.50 1.76 -18.62
N SER A 70 -20.36 0.45 -18.42
CA SER A 70 -21.16 -0.52 -19.19
C SER A 70 -22.06 -1.40 -18.33
N GLY A 71 -21.76 -1.57 -17.04
CA GLY A 71 -22.47 -2.52 -16.16
C GLY A 71 -22.34 -3.99 -16.61
N ILE A 72 -21.54 -4.26 -17.65
CA ILE A 72 -21.35 -5.57 -18.27
C ILE A 72 -19.90 -5.97 -18.09
N ASP A 73 -19.70 -7.15 -17.54
CA ASP A 73 -18.40 -7.79 -17.37
C ASP A 73 -17.89 -8.24 -18.75
N GLU A 74 -16.87 -7.57 -19.28
CA GLU A 74 -16.28 -7.92 -20.58
C GLU A 74 -15.49 -9.23 -20.45
N ALA A 75 -15.41 -10.01 -21.53
CA ALA A 75 -14.67 -11.28 -21.54
C ALA A 75 -13.19 -11.07 -21.17
N PHE A 76 -12.85 -11.43 -19.94
CA PHE A 76 -11.50 -11.30 -19.38
C PHE A 76 -10.52 -12.24 -20.08
N GLY A 77 -9.42 -11.66 -20.56
CA GLY A 77 -8.32 -12.47 -21.08
C GLY A 77 -7.60 -13.20 -19.95
N GLU A 78 -6.77 -14.19 -20.30
CA GLU A 78 -5.97 -14.94 -19.32
C GLU A 78 -5.20 -14.04 -18.35
N LYS A 79 -4.67 -12.91 -18.84
CA LYS A 79 -3.95 -11.94 -18.01
C LYS A 79 -4.83 -11.33 -16.92
N ASP A 80 -6.10 -11.07 -17.23
CA ASP A 80 -7.02 -10.44 -16.30
C ASP A 80 -7.44 -11.45 -15.22
N GLN A 81 -7.67 -12.71 -15.60
CA GLN A 81 -7.91 -13.81 -14.65
C GLN A 81 -6.75 -13.99 -13.67
N LEU A 82 -5.51 -14.01 -14.18
CA LEU A 82 -4.32 -14.10 -13.34
C LEU A 82 -4.17 -12.86 -12.43
N LEU A 83 -4.61 -11.69 -12.88
CA LEU A 83 -4.58 -10.47 -12.06
C LEU A 83 -5.63 -10.50 -10.95
N ASP A 84 -6.81 -11.05 -11.20
CA ASP A 84 -7.84 -11.25 -10.19
C ASP A 84 -7.37 -12.24 -9.11
N GLU A 85 -6.71 -13.33 -9.49
CA GLU A 85 -6.14 -14.29 -8.54
C GLU A 85 -4.99 -13.68 -7.71
N VAL A 86 -4.09 -12.92 -8.36
CA VAL A 86 -3.02 -12.19 -7.64
C VAL A 86 -3.62 -11.17 -6.66
N LEU A 87 -4.73 -10.52 -7.03
CA LEU A 87 -5.43 -9.59 -6.16
C LEU A 87 -5.97 -10.29 -4.91
N GLU A 88 -6.70 -11.38 -5.10
CA GLU A 88 -7.27 -12.19 -4.03
C GLU A 88 -6.18 -12.64 -3.06
N ILE A 89 -5.11 -13.28 -3.55
CA ILE A 89 -3.97 -13.73 -2.73
C ILE A 89 -3.37 -12.55 -1.94
N SER A 90 -3.20 -11.39 -2.59
CA SER A 90 -2.60 -10.22 -1.92
C SER A 90 -3.47 -9.69 -0.78
N GLU A 91 -4.79 -9.73 -0.95
CA GLU A 91 -5.76 -9.23 0.03
C GLU A 91 -5.91 -10.22 1.20
N GLU A 92 -5.95 -11.53 0.92
CA GLU A 92 -5.94 -12.59 1.93
C GLU A 92 -4.71 -12.51 2.84
N GLU A 93 -3.52 -12.35 2.26
CA GLU A 93 -2.28 -12.26 3.03
C GLU A 93 -2.21 -10.97 3.87
N GLU A 94 -2.77 -9.87 3.39
CA GLU A 94 -2.87 -8.64 4.19
C GLU A 94 -3.85 -8.78 5.36
N ILE A 95 -4.98 -9.47 5.17
CA ILE A 95 -5.93 -9.79 6.24
C ILE A 95 -5.27 -10.68 7.29
N SER A 96 -4.58 -11.74 6.84
CA SER A 96 -3.87 -12.69 7.71
C SER A 96 -2.82 -11.99 8.58
N LYS A 97 -1.98 -11.12 7.98
CA LYS A 97 -0.97 -10.35 8.71
C LYS A 97 -1.56 -9.38 9.72
N LYS A 98 -2.72 -8.78 9.42
CA LYS A 98 -3.41 -7.89 10.36
C LYS A 98 -3.93 -8.68 11.56
N ALA A 99 -4.57 -9.82 11.32
CA ALA A 99 -5.07 -10.69 12.39
C ALA A 99 -3.93 -11.23 13.28
N GLU A 100 -2.78 -11.57 12.70
CA GLU A 100 -1.59 -12.00 13.47
C GLU A 100 -1.05 -10.86 14.35
N LYS A 101 -0.94 -9.65 13.81
CA LYS A 101 -0.50 -8.47 14.57
C LYS A 101 -1.46 -8.12 15.70
N GLU A 102 -2.75 -8.26 15.48
CA GLU A 102 -3.77 -8.02 16.51
C GLU A 102 -3.64 -9.01 17.67
N LYS A 103 -3.53 -10.31 17.37
CA LYS A 103 -3.29 -11.34 18.40
C LYS A 103 -1.99 -11.11 19.17
N ALA A 104 -0.93 -10.69 18.48
CA ALA A 104 0.34 -10.36 19.14
C ALA A 104 0.20 -9.17 20.11
N ARG A 105 -0.55 -8.13 19.71
CA ARG A 105 -0.86 -6.97 20.57
C ARG A 105 -1.70 -7.36 21.78
N GLU A 106 -2.74 -8.18 21.60
CA GLU A 106 -3.57 -8.69 22.69
C GLU A 106 -2.75 -9.47 23.71
N PHE A 107 -1.85 -10.35 23.24
CA PHE A 107 -0.97 -11.13 24.11
C PHE A 107 0.00 -10.23 24.89
N GLU A 108 0.57 -9.23 24.23
CA GLU A 108 1.44 -8.24 24.89
C GLU A 108 0.67 -7.45 25.97
N GLN A 109 -0.54 -7.01 25.66
CA GLN A 109 -1.40 -6.26 26.58
C GLN A 109 -1.83 -7.13 27.77
N ALA A 110 -2.16 -8.40 27.55
CA ALA A 110 -2.46 -9.36 28.61
C ALA A 110 -1.24 -9.57 29.53
N GLY A 111 -0.03 -9.68 28.97
CA GLY A 111 1.22 -9.77 29.72
C GLY A 111 1.49 -8.51 30.56
N LYS A 112 1.25 -7.31 30.02
CA LYS A 112 1.33 -6.04 30.76
C LYS A 112 0.34 -6.00 31.92
N ASN A 113 -0.91 -6.43 31.69
CA ASN A 113 -1.96 -6.46 32.70
C ASN A 113 -1.67 -7.43 33.85
N ILE A 114 -1.09 -8.60 33.56
CA ILE A 114 -0.66 -9.56 34.59
C ILE A 114 0.48 -8.96 35.43
N ARG A 115 1.47 -8.33 34.81
CA ARG A 115 2.56 -7.64 35.53
C ARG A 115 2.00 -6.52 36.43
N LYS A 116 1.13 -5.67 35.91
CA LYS A 116 0.51 -4.57 36.69
C LYS A 116 -0.28 -5.09 37.89
N LYS A 117 -1.03 -6.20 37.74
CA LYS A 117 -1.73 -6.86 38.85
C LYS A 117 -0.78 -7.50 39.87
N GLY A 118 0.37 -8.02 39.44
CA GLY A 118 1.39 -8.58 40.34
C GLY A 118 2.15 -7.55 41.18
N TYR A 119 2.29 -6.30 40.69
CA TYR A 119 2.94 -5.20 41.42
C TYR A 119 1.97 -4.36 42.29
N GLY A 120 0.65 -4.56 42.16
CA GLY A 120 -0.39 -3.78 42.82
C GLY A 120 -0.46 -3.86 44.35
N ASN A 121 0.39 -4.67 45.00
CA ASN A 121 0.48 -4.74 46.46
C ASN A 121 1.67 -3.98 47.08
N SER A 122 2.52 -3.30 46.28
CA SER A 122 3.76 -2.71 46.80
C SER A 122 4.18 -1.33 46.23
N ILE A 123 3.47 -0.76 45.25
CA ILE A 123 3.86 0.54 44.63
C ILE A 123 2.64 1.45 44.48
N SER A 124 1.95 1.77 45.58
CA SER A 124 0.80 2.69 45.55
C SER A 124 1.17 4.19 45.54
N GLY A 125 2.45 4.55 45.34
CA GLY A 125 2.91 5.93 45.53
C GLY A 125 3.75 6.52 44.40
N ILE A 126 4.04 5.79 43.32
CA ILE A 126 4.95 6.27 42.25
C ILE A 126 4.26 6.35 40.87
N ASP A 127 3.19 5.58 40.64
CA ASP A 127 2.60 5.40 39.30
C ASP A 127 1.70 6.56 38.81
N GLU A 128 1.26 7.46 39.70
CA GLU A 128 0.36 8.56 39.32
C GLU A 128 1.06 9.58 38.40
N ALA A 129 2.39 9.69 38.47
CA ALA A 129 3.18 10.59 37.62
C ALA A 129 3.58 9.99 36.25
N TYR A 130 3.44 8.67 36.05
CA TYR A 130 3.81 8.01 34.79
C TYR A 130 2.60 7.76 33.88
N GLY A 131 1.39 7.64 34.44
CA GLY A 131 0.15 7.50 33.66
C GLY A 131 -0.21 8.74 32.84
N GLU A 132 0.01 9.95 33.39
CA GLU A 132 -0.22 11.20 32.66
C GLU A 132 0.77 11.39 31.50
N LYS A 133 2.01 10.89 31.62
CA LYS A 133 3.01 11.00 30.56
C LYS A 133 2.72 10.11 29.35
N ASP A 134 2.19 8.91 29.57
CA ASP A 134 1.80 8.00 28.48
C ASP A 134 0.54 8.51 27.76
N GLN A 135 -0.44 9.07 28.49
CA GLN A 135 -1.61 9.70 27.88
C GLN A 135 -1.24 10.94 27.07
N LEU A 136 -0.32 11.77 27.57
CA LEU A 136 0.21 12.91 26.83
C LEU A 136 1.01 12.47 25.60
N LEU A 137 1.68 11.31 25.61
CA LEU A 137 2.43 10.82 24.45
C LEU A 137 1.51 10.34 23.33
N ASP A 138 0.44 9.62 23.66
CA ASP A 138 -0.58 9.19 22.71
C ASP A 138 -1.34 10.40 22.15
N GLU A 139 -1.69 11.38 22.98
CA GLU A 139 -2.32 12.63 22.54
C GLU A 139 -1.38 13.46 21.64
N VAL A 140 -0.08 13.55 21.96
CA VAL A 140 0.91 14.23 21.11
C VAL A 140 1.15 13.51 19.77
N LEU A 141 1.07 12.17 19.75
CA LEU A 141 1.17 11.39 18.51
C LEU A 141 -0.06 11.61 17.62
N GLU A 142 -1.27 11.59 18.18
CA GLU A 142 -2.51 11.88 17.44
C GLU A 142 -2.51 13.32 16.89
N ILE A 143 -2.09 14.31 17.69
CA ILE A 143 -1.93 15.71 17.23
C ILE A 143 -0.94 15.79 16.07
N SER A 144 0.15 15.02 16.09
CA SER A 144 1.16 15.02 15.02
C SER A 144 0.62 14.44 13.70
N GLU A 145 -0.24 13.42 13.78
CA GLU A 145 -0.88 12.82 12.61
C GLU A 145 -1.96 13.73 12.02
N GLU A 146 -2.75 14.39 12.87
CA GLU A 146 -3.77 15.36 12.44
C GLU A 146 -3.13 16.61 11.80
N GLU A 147 -2.03 17.12 12.36
CA GLU A 147 -1.27 18.21 11.74
C GLU A 147 -0.67 17.82 10.39
N GLU A 148 -0.18 16.58 10.24
CA GLU A 148 0.33 16.06 8.97
C GLU A 148 -0.77 15.95 7.91
N ILE A 149 -1.96 15.51 8.28
CA ILE A 149 -3.14 15.42 7.39
C ILE A 149 -3.59 16.82 6.98
N SER A 150 -3.64 17.76 7.93
CA SER A 150 -4.02 19.16 7.67
C SER A 150 -3.02 19.86 6.73
N LYS A 151 -1.71 19.72 6.99
CA LYS A 151 -0.65 20.27 6.13
C LYS A 151 -0.67 19.66 4.72
N LYS A 152 -1.01 18.37 4.57
CA LYS A 152 -1.20 17.73 3.25
C LYS A 152 -2.42 18.30 2.52
N ALA A 153 -3.54 18.49 3.19
CA ALA A 153 -4.75 19.06 2.61
C ALA A 153 -4.58 20.52 2.19
N GLU A 154 -3.87 21.33 2.98
CA GLU A 154 -3.59 22.74 2.65
C GLU A 154 -2.65 22.86 1.44
N LYS A 155 -1.64 21.98 1.36
CA LYS A 155 -0.73 21.90 0.20
C LYS A 155 -1.44 21.45 -1.07
N GLU A 156 -2.46 20.60 -0.95
CA GLU A 156 -3.30 20.19 -2.07
C GLU A 156 -4.21 21.32 -2.55
N LYS A 157 -4.87 22.04 -1.63
CA LYS A 157 -5.66 23.24 -1.94
C LYS A 157 -4.82 24.35 -2.58
N ALA A 158 -3.59 24.57 -2.10
CA ALA A 158 -2.68 25.55 -2.68
C ALA A 158 -2.25 25.17 -4.10
N ARG A 159 -2.02 23.87 -4.36
CA ARG A 159 -1.76 23.36 -5.72
C ARG A 159 -2.96 23.55 -6.63
N GLU A 160 -4.17 23.29 -6.14
CA GLU A 160 -5.41 23.44 -6.90
C GLU A 160 -5.67 24.92 -7.26
N PHE A 161 -5.42 25.84 -6.33
CA PHE A 161 -5.51 27.28 -6.56
C PHE A 161 -4.44 27.80 -7.55
N GLU A 162 -3.21 27.27 -7.49
CA GLU A 162 -2.14 27.58 -8.45
C GLU A 162 -2.46 27.04 -9.86
N GLN A 163 -3.04 25.84 -9.95
CA GLN A 163 -3.51 25.23 -11.20
C GLN A 163 -4.67 26.03 -11.81
N ALA A 164 -5.62 26.48 -10.99
CA ALA A 164 -6.73 27.33 -11.39
C ALA A 164 -6.24 28.72 -11.85
N GLY A 165 -5.30 29.33 -11.15
CA GLY A 165 -4.68 30.61 -11.52
C GLY A 165 -3.87 30.55 -12.82
N LYS A 166 -3.22 29.41 -13.12
CA LYS A 166 -2.55 29.16 -14.42
C LYS A 166 -3.56 28.96 -15.56
N ASN A 167 -4.73 28.38 -15.29
CA ASN A 167 -5.80 28.23 -16.29
C ASN A 167 -6.51 29.56 -16.62
N ILE A 168 -6.65 30.47 -15.65
CA ILE A 168 -7.23 31.81 -15.88
C ILE A 168 -6.27 32.67 -16.73
N ARG A 169 -4.95 32.62 -16.47
CA ARG A 169 -3.94 33.36 -17.25
C ARG A 169 -3.80 32.90 -18.71
N LYS A 170 -4.07 31.63 -19.03
CA LYS A 170 -4.07 31.13 -20.42
C LYS A 170 -5.29 31.56 -21.24
N LYS A 171 -6.43 31.87 -20.61
CA LYS A 171 -7.63 32.39 -21.31
C LYS A 171 -7.57 33.89 -21.61
N GLY A 172 -6.61 34.63 -21.02
CA GLY A 172 -6.45 36.08 -21.21
C GLY A 172 -5.60 36.51 -22.42
N TYR A 173 -4.90 35.59 -23.09
CA TYR A 173 -4.05 35.88 -24.26
C TYR A 173 -4.56 35.18 -25.53
N GLY A 174 -5.88 35.14 -25.71
CA GLY A 174 -6.51 34.49 -26.85
C GLY A 174 -7.66 35.27 -27.48
N ASN A 175 -7.76 36.58 -27.24
CA ASN A 175 -8.70 37.44 -27.95
C ASN A 175 -8.06 38.80 -28.24
N SER A 176 -7.15 38.79 -29.21
CA SER A 176 -6.77 39.98 -29.96
C SER A 176 -6.75 39.59 -31.44
N MET A 177 -7.92 39.64 -32.05
CA MET A 177 -8.11 39.97 -33.46
C MET A 177 -9.32 40.90 -33.54
#